data_AF-A0A5E4WX02-F1
#
_entry.id   AF-A0A5E4WX02-F1
#
_cell.length_a   1.000
_cell.length_b   1.000
_cell.length_c   1.000
_cell.angle_alpha   90.00
_cell.angle_beta   90.00
_cell.angle_gamma   90.00
#
_symmetry.space_group_name_H-M   'P 1'
#
loop_
_entity.id
_entity.type
_entity.pdbx_description
1 polymer ?
#
loop_
_entity_poly.entity_id
_entity_poly.type
_entity_poly.pdbx_seq_one_letter_code
_entity_poly.pdbx_strand_id
1 'polypeptide(L)'
;MAFDPIRLGSLPDGAGGDDARTGFSRTNNNFQETQRQLDAKMSSETAEAALAQKMPKNPGGSSSNFVMGDGTVGNAVKGYVQVKNDNWPAFEWHIPSVVARICFLSVDGSLSWVGSNGGGTANGGILMGLSSVGGLSILGTLTQGSDYRLKENVADLDPDDVLGRLLRLHLFEYDALLDPDHSRGPGVFAHELQEQFPHLVTGTKDAMRAADPAGGTDEMVPDYQRVNYSGLTVYLAAGVQAVVRRLKEAETRITDLTAAVDALSAAVNGTPSGDAS
;
A
#
# COMPACT_ATOMS: atom_id res chain seq x y z
N MET A 1 30.71 -28.92 25.59
CA MET A 1 31.51 -30.15 25.77
C MET A 1 32.58 -29.83 26.81
N ALA A 2 32.71 -30.64 27.86
CA ALA A 2 33.75 -30.40 28.88
C ALA A 2 35.13 -30.77 28.31
N PHE A 3 36.13 -29.93 28.58
CA PHE A 3 37.53 -30.19 28.22
C PHE A 3 38.05 -31.41 28.99
N ASP A 4 38.55 -32.43 28.28
CA ASP A 4 39.26 -33.55 28.87
C ASP A 4 40.77 -33.25 28.86
N PRO A 5 41.42 -33.04 30.02
CA PRO A 5 42.82 -32.66 30.07
C PRO A 5 43.74 -33.75 29.52
N ILE A 6 44.88 -33.34 28.95
CA ILE A 6 45.92 -34.28 28.55
C ILE A 6 46.39 -35.05 29.79
N ARG A 7 46.19 -36.38 29.79
CA ARG A 7 46.63 -37.26 30.87
C ARG A 7 48.14 -37.38 30.86
N LEU A 8 48.79 -36.80 31.87
CA LEU A 8 50.25 -36.71 31.88
C LEU A 8 50.96 -38.04 32.21
N GLY A 9 50.33 -39.04 32.82
CA GLY A 9 50.98 -40.31 33.19
C GLY A 9 52.05 -40.16 34.29
N SER A 10 52.87 -41.19 34.55
CA SER A 10 53.94 -41.19 35.59
C SER A 10 55.12 -40.30 35.21
N LEU A 11 55.71 -39.54 36.14
CA LEU A 11 56.79 -38.57 35.89
C LEU A 11 57.98 -39.17 35.10
N PRO A 12 58.67 -38.38 34.23
CA PRO A 12 59.87 -38.83 33.52
C PRO A 12 61.04 -39.06 34.50
N ASP A 13 61.92 -40.01 34.19
CA ASP A 13 63.10 -40.38 35.01
C ASP A 13 64.30 -39.42 34.89
N GLY A 14 64.12 -38.29 34.20
CA GLY A 14 65.09 -37.18 34.17
C GLY A 14 66.23 -37.31 33.15
N ALA A 15 66.28 -38.35 32.30
CA ALA A 15 67.42 -38.56 31.39
C ALA A 15 67.46 -37.65 30.13
N GLY A 16 66.43 -36.84 29.88
CA GLY A 16 66.25 -36.09 28.62
C GLY A 16 66.03 -34.58 28.71
N GLY A 17 66.17 -33.97 29.89
CA GLY A 17 66.18 -32.51 30.07
C GLY A 17 64.83 -31.79 30.30
N ASP A 18 63.69 -32.49 30.31
CA ASP A 18 62.43 -31.97 30.89
C ASP A 18 61.92 -32.94 31.97
N ASP A 19 62.30 -32.63 33.21
CA ASP A 19 62.02 -33.38 34.44
C ASP A 19 60.63 -33.07 35.05
N ALA A 20 60.01 -31.96 34.64
CA ALA A 20 58.77 -31.45 35.23
C ALA A 20 57.58 -31.35 34.27
N ARG A 21 57.73 -31.76 32.99
CA ARG A 21 56.68 -31.72 31.95
C ARG A 21 56.05 -30.34 31.80
N THR A 22 56.87 -29.31 31.94
CA THR A 22 56.40 -27.92 32.06
C THR A 22 55.62 -27.46 30.82
N GLY A 23 55.98 -27.97 29.64
CA GLY A 23 55.28 -27.71 28.39
C GLY A 23 53.83 -28.19 28.40
N PHE A 24 53.58 -29.47 28.72
CA PHE A 24 52.23 -30.03 28.74
C PHE A 24 51.34 -29.44 29.84
N SER A 25 51.93 -29.09 31.00
CA SER A 25 51.23 -28.37 32.07
C SER A 25 50.78 -26.98 31.59
N ARG A 26 51.66 -26.22 30.92
CA ARG A 26 51.30 -24.94 30.30
C ARG A 26 50.21 -25.10 29.24
N THR A 27 50.26 -26.15 28.43
CA THR A 27 49.24 -26.44 27.43
C THR A 27 47.86 -26.66 28.08
N ASN A 28 47.76 -27.51 29.10
CA ASN A 28 46.50 -27.73 29.83
C ASN A 28 45.98 -26.42 30.46
N ASN A 29 46.85 -25.60 31.05
CA ASN A 29 46.47 -24.31 31.63
C ASN A 29 45.94 -23.33 30.57
N ASN A 30 46.60 -23.24 29.41
CA ASN A 30 46.17 -22.40 28.30
C ASN A 30 44.81 -22.83 27.73
N PHE A 31 44.57 -24.14 27.61
CA PHE A 31 43.28 -24.67 27.16
C PHE A 31 42.15 -24.39 28.16
N GLN A 32 42.41 -24.56 29.46
CA GLN A 32 41.43 -24.22 30.50
C GLN A 32 41.10 -22.72 30.54
N GLU A 33 42.10 -21.86 30.33
CA GLU A 33 41.88 -20.42 30.22
C GLU A 33 41.04 -20.08 28.98
N THR A 34 41.35 -20.69 27.84
CA THR A 34 40.59 -20.49 26.59
C THR A 34 39.14 -20.95 26.75
N GLN A 35 38.91 -22.10 27.40
CA GLN A 35 37.56 -22.59 27.67
C GLN A 35 36.78 -21.64 28.60
N ARG A 36 37.41 -21.13 29.66
CA ARG A 36 36.80 -20.12 30.53
C ARG A 36 36.42 -18.84 29.78
N GLN A 37 37.28 -18.38 28.87
CA GLN A 37 36.98 -17.22 28.03
C GLN A 37 35.84 -17.49 27.03
N LEU A 38 35.78 -18.69 26.47
CA LEU A 38 34.70 -19.10 25.58
C LEU A 38 33.36 -19.20 26.33
N ASP A 39 33.35 -19.83 27.51
CA ASP A 39 32.16 -19.98 28.34
C ASP A 39 31.65 -18.62 28.83
N ALA A 40 32.54 -17.70 29.19
CA ALA A 40 32.18 -16.32 29.54
C ALA A 40 31.53 -15.59 28.35
N LYS A 41 32.10 -15.71 27.13
CA LYS A 41 31.54 -15.10 25.92
C LYS A 41 30.24 -15.74 25.44
N MET A 42 30.05 -17.03 25.72
CA MET A 42 28.84 -17.80 25.39
C MET A 42 27.78 -17.74 26.49
N SER A 43 28.05 -17.08 27.62
CA SER A 43 27.08 -16.94 28.70
C SER A 43 25.86 -16.15 28.24
N SER A 44 24.66 -16.61 28.63
CA SER A 44 23.41 -15.91 28.34
C SER A 44 23.42 -14.49 28.89
N GLU A 45 24.06 -14.25 30.05
CA GLU A 45 24.17 -12.93 30.66
C GLU A 45 24.99 -11.94 29.81
N THR A 46 26.11 -12.37 29.22
CA THR A 46 26.90 -11.51 28.31
C THR A 46 26.15 -11.28 26.99
N ALA A 47 25.47 -12.31 26.49
CA ALA A 47 24.64 -12.19 25.30
C ALA A 47 23.45 -11.23 25.51
N GLU A 48 22.76 -11.33 26.66
CA GLU A 48 21.65 -10.45 27.06
C GLU A 48 22.12 -9.01 27.30
N ALA A 49 23.27 -8.81 27.96
CA ALA A 49 23.84 -7.48 28.15
C ALA A 49 24.24 -6.82 26.82
N ALA A 50 24.83 -7.59 25.90
CA ALA A 50 25.16 -7.11 24.55
C ALA A 50 23.89 -6.82 23.73
N LEU A 51 22.84 -7.63 23.88
CA LEU A 51 21.56 -7.44 23.22
C LEU A 51 20.83 -6.20 23.75
N ALA A 52 20.83 -5.96 25.07
CA ALA A 52 20.21 -4.80 25.70
C ALA A 52 20.80 -3.47 25.23
N GLN A 53 22.10 -3.42 24.89
CA GLN A 53 22.71 -2.25 24.25
C GLN A 53 22.22 -2.01 22.83
N LYS A 54 21.93 -3.08 22.08
CA LYS A 54 21.39 -3.00 20.72
C LYS A 54 19.87 -2.82 20.68
N MET A 55 19.20 -3.16 21.78
CA MET A 55 17.77 -3.06 21.96
C MET A 55 17.39 -2.26 23.22
N PRO A 56 17.75 -0.96 23.30
CA PRO A 56 17.43 -0.17 24.47
C PRO A 56 15.91 -0.01 24.64
N LYS A 57 15.50 0.19 25.89
CA LYS A 57 14.10 0.49 26.23
C LYS A 57 13.63 1.76 25.52
N ASN A 58 12.32 1.80 25.23
CA ASN A 58 11.65 2.98 24.67
C ASN A 58 12.05 4.26 25.44
N PRO A 59 12.52 5.33 24.76
CA PRO A 59 12.66 6.65 25.38
C PRO A 59 11.35 7.18 25.99
N GLY A 60 10.19 6.74 25.47
CA GLY A 60 8.86 7.07 25.97
C GLY A 60 8.35 6.18 27.12
N GLY A 61 9.15 5.23 27.62
CA GLY A 61 8.82 4.47 28.83
C GLY A 61 7.82 3.31 28.68
N SER A 62 7.41 2.93 27.46
CA SER A 62 6.56 1.72 27.26
C SER A 62 7.37 0.42 27.29
N SER A 63 6.66 -0.70 27.47
CA SER A 63 7.19 -2.08 27.53
C SER A 63 7.75 -2.64 26.20
N SER A 64 8.00 -1.79 25.20
CA SER A 64 8.39 -2.22 23.85
C SER A 64 9.91 -2.39 23.75
N ASN A 65 10.37 -3.49 23.15
CA ASN A 65 11.76 -3.69 22.77
C ASN A 65 11.98 -3.11 21.35
N PHE A 66 13.02 -2.31 21.16
CA PHE A 66 13.37 -1.68 19.88
C PHE A 66 14.55 -2.41 19.27
N VAL A 67 14.54 -2.65 17.96
CA VAL A 67 15.82 -2.87 17.27
C VAL A 67 16.26 -1.52 16.73
N MET A 68 17.26 -0.92 17.37
CA MET A 68 18.00 0.14 16.71
C MET A 68 19.00 -0.53 15.79
N GLY A 69 19.06 -0.12 14.52
CA GLY A 69 20.31 -0.28 13.78
C GLY A 69 21.45 0.31 14.62
N ASP A 70 22.69 -0.10 14.37
CA ASP A 70 23.93 0.30 15.08
C ASP A 70 24.21 1.82 15.22
N GLY A 71 23.23 2.68 14.97
CA GLY A 71 23.33 4.13 15.03
C GLY A 71 24.02 4.72 13.82
N THR A 72 24.52 3.91 12.88
CA THR A 72 25.22 4.37 11.69
C THR A 72 24.48 4.02 10.40
N VAL A 73 23.31 4.65 10.25
CA VAL A 73 22.84 5.11 8.94
C VAL A 73 22.82 6.64 9.01
N GLY A 74 23.94 7.26 8.67
CA GLY A 74 24.08 8.72 8.75
C GLY A 74 23.10 9.43 7.81
N ASN A 75 22.21 10.25 8.40
CA ASN A 75 21.79 11.61 8.01
C ASN A 75 20.40 11.89 8.61
N ALA A 76 20.37 12.44 9.85
CA ALA A 76 19.21 13.02 10.56
C ALA A 76 17.95 12.16 10.82
N VAL A 77 17.64 11.12 10.05
CA VAL A 77 16.43 10.29 10.19
C VAL A 77 16.74 9.04 11.01
N LYS A 78 15.95 8.75 12.04
CA LYS A 78 16.04 7.53 12.85
C LYS A 78 14.88 6.61 12.54
N GLY A 79 15.18 5.40 12.05
CA GLY A 79 14.20 4.34 11.83
C GLY A 79 14.09 3.44 13.06
N TYR A 80 12.87 3.22 13.53
CA TYR A 80 12.58 2.35 14.67
C TYR A 80 11.69 1.20 14.22
N VAL A 81 12.13 -0.03 14.46
CA VAL A 81 11.25 -1.20 14.44
C VAL A 81 10.78 -1.42 15.87
N GLN A 82 9.47 -1.34 16.08
CA GLN A 82 8.85 -1.48 17.39
C GLN A 82 7.76 -2.55 17.34
N VAL A 83 7.78 -3.45 18.30
CA VAL A 83 6.60 -4.28 18.62
C VAL A 83 6.00 -3.68 19.90
N LYS A 84 4.89 -2.95 19.77
CA LYS A 84 4.28 -2.23 20.90
C LYS A 84 3.74 -3.21 21.96
N ASN A 85 3.21 -4.33 21.48
CA ASN A 85 2.77 -5.52 22.21
C ASN A 85 2.62 -6.66 21.20
N ASP A 86 2.22 -7.85 21.65
CA ASP A 86 2.03 -9.06 20.82
C ASP A 86 1.12 -8.88 19.59
N ASN A 87 0.40 -7.76 19.52
CA ASN A 87 -0.68 -7.53 18.58
C ASN A 87 -0.38 -6.41 17.55
N TRP A 88 0.64 -5.57 17.77
CA TRP A 88 0.84 -4.30 17.02
C TRP A 88 2.32 -4.09 16.66
N PRO A 89 2.86 -4.82 15.66
CA PRO A 89 4.16 -4.50 15.11
C PRO A 89 4.08 -3.21 14.28
N ALA A 90 5.09 -2.36 14.42
CA ALA A 90 5.13 -1.03 13.83
C ALA A 90 6.54 -0.65 13.38
N PHE A 91 6.58 0.20 12.36
CA PHE A 91 7.79 0.84 11.87
C PHE A 91 7.61 2.36 11.87
N GLU A 92 8.51 3.07 12.55
CA GLU A 92 8.45 4.52 12.72
C GLU A 92 9.68 5.19 12.11
N TRP A 93 9.43 6.29 11.39
CA TRP A 93 10.46 7.25 10.99
C TRP A 93 10.35 8.50 11.85
N HIS A 94 11.41 8.75 12.60
CA HIS A 94 11.57 9.97 13.37
C HIS A 94 12.55 10.91 12.68
N ILE A 95 12.05 12.09 12.32
CA ILE A 95 12.86 13.20 11.82
C ILE A 95 12.83 14.27 12.92
N PRO A 96 13.98 14.60 13.54
CA PRO A 96 14.04 15.60 14.59
C PRO A 96 13.41 16.93 14.16
N SER A 97 12.61 17.53 15.06
CA SER A 97 11.91 18.80 14.82
C SER A 97 10.86 18.79 13.69
N VAL A 98 10.52 17.61 13.18
CA VAL A 98 9.45 17.38 12.19
C VAL A 98 8.45 16.37 12.75
N VAL A 99 7.25 16.31 12.18
CA VAL A 99 6.25 15.30 12.54
C VAL A 99 6.75 13.90 12.14
N ALA A 100 6.93 13.03 13.14
CA ALA A 100 7.25 11.63 12.91
C ALA A 100 6.06 10.89 12.28
N ARG A 101 6.35 9.83 11.53
CA ARG A 101 5.33 8.97 10.89
C ARG A 101 5.55 7.54 11.31
N ILE A 102 4.46 6.86 11.65
CA ILE A 102 4.48 5.45 12.02
C ILE A 102 3.51 4.67 11.15
N CYS A 103 3.96 3.50 10.73
CA CYS A 103 3.20 2.50 10.02
C CYS A 103 3.02 1.30 10.96
N PHE A 104 1.81 0.80 11.16
CA PHE A 104 1.59 -0.37 12.01
C PHE A 104 0.59 -1.34 11.39
N LEU A 105 0.80 -2.63 11.68
CA LEU A 105 -0.12 -3.70 11.34
C LEU A 105 -1.07 -3.89 12.53
N SER A 106 -2.37 -3.84 12.24
CA SER A 106 -3.43 -4.10 13.21
C SER A 106 -3.70 -5.61 13.32
N VAL A 107 -4.39 -6.01 14.38
CA VAL A 107 -4.78 -7.41 14.63
C VAL A 107 -5.70 -8.01 13.57
N ASP A 108 -6.43 -7.17 12.84
CA ASP A 108 -7.30 -7.57 11.74
C ASP A 108 -6.55 -7.74 10.41
N GLY A 109 -5.23 -7.50 10.40
CA GLY A 109 -4.37 -7.53 9.22
C GLY A 109 -4.33 -6.22 8.43
N SER A 110 -4.99 -5.15 8.89
CA SER A 110 -4.93 -3.85 8.24
C SER A 110 -3.59 -3.15 8.47
N LEU A 111 -3.11 -2.41 7.47
CA LEU A 111 -1.88 -1.62 7.52
C LEU A 111 -2.24 -0.13 7.57
N SER A 112 -1.81 0.56 8.62
CA SER A 112 -2.20 1.96 8.86
C SER A 112 -1.00 2.88 8.97
N TRP A 113 -1.09 4.07 8.36
CA TRP A 113 -0.14 5.17 8.49
C TRP A 113 -0.76 6.32 9.27
N VAL A 114 -0.07 6.73 10.33
CA VAL A 114 -0.53 7.77 11.24
C VAL A 114 0.59 8.75 11.59
N GLY A 115 0.23 9.88 12.18
CA GLY A 115 1.22 10.74 12.86
C GLY A 115 1.81 10.03 14.08
N SER A 116 3.02 10.38 14.47
CA SER A 116 3.64 9.92 15.72
C SER A 116 4.19 11.10 16.50
N ASN A 117 4.28 10.94 17.82
CA ASN A 117 4.95 11.90 18.70
C ASN A 117 6.48 11.72 18.77
N GLY A 118 7.06 10.81 17.98
CA GLY A 118 8.51 10.52 17.98
C GLY A 118 8.96 9.58 19.09
N GLY A 119 8.04 9.08 19.92
CA GLY A 119 8.29 8.17 21.05
C GLY A 119 7.53 6.84 20.93
N GLY A 120 7.25 6.37 19.72
CA GLY A 120 6.55 5.09 19.53
C GLY A 120 5.04 5.15 19.78
N THR A 121 4.45 6.35 19.84
CA THR A 121 3.02 6.55 20.13
C THR A 121 2.35 7.27 18.97
N ALA A 122 1.35 6.61 18.39
CA ALA A 122 0.44 7.20 17.40
C ALA A 122 -0.17 8.50 17.93
N ASN A 123 -0.20 9.50 17.07
CA ASN A 123 -0.72 10.83 17.32
C ASN A 123 -1.69 11.21 16.19
N GLY A 124 -2.97 11.42 16.53
CA GLY A 124 -4.03 11.70 15.57
C GLY A 124 -4.67 10.46 14.95
N GLY A 125 -5.57 10.70 13.98
CA GLY A 125 -6.29 9.65 13.25
C GLY A 125 -5.48 9.00 12.12
N ILE A 126 -6.08 7.99 11.49
CA ILE A 126 -5.51 7.30 10.33
C ILE A 126 -5.48 8.25 9.13
N LEU A 127 -4.28 8.45 8.58
CA LEU A 127 -4.06 9.32 7.41
C LEU A 127 -4.15 8.54 6.11
N MET A 128 -3.66 7.30 6.13
CA MET A 128 -3.82 6.32 5.07
C MET A 128 -3.98 4.94 5.72
N GLY A 129 -4.91 4.13 5.24
CA GLY A 129 -5.15 2.78 5.76
C GLY A 129 -5.48 1.82 4.64
N LEU A 130 -4.76 0.69 4.59
CA LEU A 130 -5.07 -0.46 3.77
C LEU A 130 -5.77 -1.49 4.65
N SER A 131 -7.05 -1.76 4.39
CA SER A 131 -7.79 -2.80 5.09
C SER A 131 -7.28 -4.19 4.71
N SER A 132 -7.55 -5.19 5.54
CA SER A 132 -7.19 -6.59 5.28
C SER A 132 -7.87 -7.18 4.05
N VAL A 133 -8.92 -6.53 3.55
CA VAL A 133 -9.67 -6.91 2.34
C VAL A 133 -9.24 -6.11 1.10
N GLY A 134 -8.15 -5.33 1.22
CA GLY A 134 -7.53 -4.61 0.10
C GLY A 134 -8.09 -3.22 -0.17
N GLY A 135 -8.99 -2.71 0.67
CA GLY A 135 -9.52 -1.34 0.54
C GLY A 135 -8.50 -0.31 0.99
N LEU A 136 -8.20 0.69 0.14
CA LEU A 136 -7.31 1.79 0.49
C LEU A 136 -8.11 3.05 0.84
N SER A 137 -7.87 3.60 2.02
CA SER A 137 -8.40 4.89 2.46
C SER A 137 -7.26 5.90 2.56
N ILE A 138 -7.51 7.14 2.11
CA ILE A 138 -6.59 8.27 2.25
C ILE A 138 -7.43 9.44 2.75
N LEU A 139 -7.03 10.03 3.89
CA LEU A 139 -7.75 11.15 4.50
C LEU A 139 -7.61 12.45 3.68
N GLY A 140 -6.46 12.60 3.01
CA GLY A 140 -6.16 13.73 2.13
C GLY A 140 -6.53 13.49 0.67
N THR A 141 -5.91 14.25 -0.23
CA THR A 141 -6.16 14.17 -1.68
C THR A 141 -5.22 13.18 -2.37
N LEU A 142 -5.76 12.41 -3.32
CA LEU A 142 -4.97 11.66 -4.31
C LEU A 142 -4.66 12.57 -5.52
N THR A 143 -3.40 12.94 -5.71
CA THR A 143 -2.94 13.72 -6.88
C THR A 143 -2.27 12.81 -7.92
N GLN A 144 -2.54 13.06 -9.20
CA GLN A 144 -1.98 12.32 -10.33
C GLN A 144 -1.23 13.29 -11.26
N GLY A 145 -0.09 12.87 -11.80
CA GLY A 145 0.67 13.67 -12.76
C GLY A 145 -0.08 13.85 -14.08
N SER A 146 -0.20 15.08 -14.57
CA SER A 146 -0.93 15.39 -15.82
C SER A 146 -0.26 16.47 -16.69
N ASP A 147 0.98 16.83 -16.39
CA ASP A 147 1.78 17.78 -17.18
C ASP A 147 1.92 17.28 -18.64
N TYR A 148 1.80 18.17 -19.62
CA TYR A 148 1.83 17.79 -21.04
C TYR A 148 3.18 17.20 -21.47
N ARG A 149 4.27 17.50 -20.76
CA ARG A 149 5.60 16.93 -21.02
C ARG A 149 5.70 15.44 -20.64
N LEU A 150 4.71 14.94 -19.90
CA LEU A 150 4.58 13.52 -19.56
C LEU A 150 3.65 12.79 -20.54
N LYS A 151 3.26 13.41 -21.66
CA LYS A 151 2.31 12.88 -22.63
C LYS A 151 2.89 12.93 -24.04
N GLU A 152 2.65 11.86 -24.79
CA GLU A 152 2.93 11.75 -26.22
C GLU A 152 1.70 11.21 -26.95
N ASN A 153 1.65 11.35 -28.28
CA ASN A 153 0.53 10.88 -29.11
C ASN A 153 -0.85 11.39 -28.64
N VAL A 154 -0.92 12.67 -28.26
CA VAL A 154 -2.16 13.29 -27.79
C VAL A 154 -3.16 13.40 -28.95
N ALA A 155 -4.35 12.83 -28.74
CA ALA A 155 -5.47 12.91 -29.67
C ALA A 155 -6.72 13.40 -28.93
N ASP A 156 -7.57 14.11 -29.64
CA ASP A 156 -8.84 14.60 -29.10
C ASP A 156 -9.83 13.45 -28.92
N LEU A 157 -10.65 13.55 -27.87
CA LEU A 157 -11.82 12.69 -27.68
C LEU A 157 -12.98 13.27 -28.48
N ASP A 158 -13.67 12.44 -29.27
CA ASP A 158 -14.97 12.81 -29.85
C ASP A 158 -16.04 12.74 -28.75
N PRO A 159 -16.62 13.88 -28.32
CA PRO A 159 -17.61 13.89 -27.24
C PRO A 159 -18.88 13.08 -27.57
N ASP A 160 -19.31 13.04 -28.84
CA ASP A 160 -20.54 12.32 -29.22
C ASP A 160 -20.35 10.81 -29.21
N ASP A 161 -19.20 10.32 -29.70
CA ASP A 161 -18.83 8.91 -29.59
C ASP A 161 -18.68 8.48 -28.12
N VAL A 162 -17.99 9.30 -27.31
CA VAL A 162 -17.85 9.05 -25.88
C VAL A 162 -19.20 8.99 -25.18
N LEU A 163 -20.12 9.93 -25.46
CA LEU A 163 -21.48 9.90 -24.92
C LEU A 163 -22.20 8.61 -25.34
N GLY A 164 -22.10 8.21 -26.62
CA GLY A 164 -22.69 6.97 -27.12
C GLY A 164 -22.18 5.74 -26.39
N ARG A 165 -20.88 5.67 -26.07
CA ARG A 165 -20.26 4.60 -25.28
C ARG A 165 -20.71 4.61 -23.83
N LEU A 166 -20.76 5.77 -23.18
CA LEU A 166 -21.22 5.93 -21.79
C LEU A 166 -22.67 5.44 -21.63
N LEU A 167 -23.55 5.77 -22.58
CA LEU A 167 -24.96 5.36 -22.55
C LEU A 167 -25.18 3.85 -22.74
N ARG A 168 -24.16 3.09 -23.18
CA ARG A 168 -24.21 1.63 -23.28
C ARG A 168 -23.77 0.92 -22.00
N LEU A 169 -23.20 1.66 -21.02
CA LEU A 169 -22.74 1.06 -19.78
C LEU A 169 -23.93 0.60 -18.93
N HIS A 170 -23.84 -0.62 -18.43
CA HIS A 170 -24.73 -1.12 -17.39
C HIS A 170 -24.20 -0.68 -16.02
N LEU A 171 -24.94 0.19 -15.35
CA LEU A 171 -24.64 0.66 -14.00
C LEU A 171 -25.55 -0.06 -13.01
N PHE A 172 -24.99 -0.60 -11.94
CA PHE A 172 -25.74 -1.35 -10.94
C PHE A 172 -25.19 -1.12 -9.53
N GLU A 173 -25.95 -1.55 -8.53
CA GLU A 173 -25.48 -1.68 -7.16
C GLU A 173 -25.20 -3.15 -6.83
N TYR A 174 -24.24 -3.40 -5.96
CA TYR A 174 -23.87 -4.74 -5.52
C TYR A 174 -23.50 -4.73 -4.04
N ASP A 175 -23.57 -5.90 -3.40
CA ASP A 175 -23.06 -6.11 -2.05
C ASP A 175 -21.64 -6.71 -2.16
N ALA A 176 -20.66 -6.08 -1.52
CA ALA A 176 -19.26 -6.46 -1.65
C ALA A 176 -18.94 -7.75 -0.87
N LEU A 177 -18.66 -8.84 -1.59
CA LEU A 177 -18.37 -10.15 -0.96
C LEU A 177 -17.07 -10.19 -0.14
N LEU A 178 -16.10 -9.33 -0.45
CA LEU A 178 -14.84 -9.25 0.29
C LEU A 178 -14.96 -8.32 1.51
N ASP A 179 -16.03 -7.55 1.64
CA ASP A 179 -16.28 -6.75 2.82
C ASP A 179 -17.04 -7.61 3.85
N PRO A 180 -16.52 -7.79 5.08
CA PRO A 180 -17.22 -8.54 6.13
C PRO A 180 -18.63 -8.01 6.43
N ASP A 181 -18.87 -6.71 6.23
CA ASP A 181 -20.16 -6.08 6.47
C ASP A 181 -21.09 -6.14 5.24
N HIS A 182 -20.64 -6.73 4.13
CA HIS A 182 -21.37 -6.80 2.86
C HIS A 182 -21.90 -5.43 2.40
N SER A 183 -21.06 -4.39 2.52
CA SER A 183 -21.47 -3.04 2.16
C SER A 183 -21.98 -2.95 0.73
N ARG A 184 -23.08 -2.21 0.56
CA ARG A 184 -23.69 -1.94 -0.74
C ARG A 184 -22.97 -0.78 -1.42
N GLY A 185 -22.60 -0.96 -2.69
CA GLY A 185 -21.91 0.05 -3.48
C GLY A 185 -22.36 0.08 -4.93
N PRO A 186 -22.27 1.24 -5.61
CA PRO A 186 -22.47 1.34 -7.05
C PRO A 186 -21.24 0.81 -7.79
N GLY A 187 -21.43 0.31 -9.01
CA GLY A 187 -20.34 -0.19 -9.83
C GLY A 187 -20.71 -0.47 -11.28
N VAL A 188 -19.72 -1.02 -11.99
CA VAL A 188 -19.81 -1.54 -13.36
C VAL A 188 -19.08 -2.88 -13.43
N PHE A 189 -19.43 -3.73 -14.40
CA PHE A 189 -18.61 -4.90 -14.70
C PHE A 189 -17.37 -4.47 -15.47
N ALA A 190 -16.20 -4.93 -15.01
CA ALA A 190 -14.91 -4.53 -15.59
C ALA A 190 -14.80 -4.88 -17.08
N HIS A 191 -15.26 -6.07 -17.50
CA HIS A 191 -15.18 -6.47 -18.91
C HIS A 191 -16.13 -5.67 -19.82
N GLU A 192 -17.35 -5.34 -19.36
CA GLU A 192 -18.26 -4.48 -20.11
C GLU A 192 -17.70 -3.06 -20.28
N LEU A 193 -17.08 -2.52 -19.22
CA LEU A 193 -16.38 -1.24 -19.31
C LEU A 193 -15.19 -1.33 -20.27
N GLN A 194 -14.44 -2.43 -20.26
CA GLN A 194 -13.28 -2.65 -21.11
C GLN A 194 -13.63 -2.66 -22.60
N GLU A 195 -14.80 -3.19 -22.98
CA GLU A 195 -15.29 -3.16 -24.37
C GLU A 195 -15.51 -1.74 -24.90
N GLN A 196 -15.93 -0.81 -24.03
CA GLN A 196 -16.20 0.59 -24.41
C GLN A 196 -14.97 1.50 -24.22
N PHE A 197 -14.23 1.27 -23.13
CA PHE A 197 -13.12 2.11 -22.64
C PHE A 197 -11.94 1.22 -22.18
N PRO A 198 -11.20 0.61 -23.12
CA PRO A 198 -10.19 -0.41 -22.80
C PRO A 198 -9.07 0.11 -21.88
N HIS A 199 -8.71 1.39 -21.97
CA HIS A 199 -7.66 2.01 -21.15
C HIS A 199 -8.05 2.22 -19.68
N LEU A 200 -9.33 2.05 -19.31
CA LEU A 200 -9.79 2.17 -17.93
C LEU A 200 -9.71 0.84 -17.17
N VAL A 201 -9.41 -0.27 -17.85
CA VAL A 201 -9.45 -1.61 -17.24
C VAL A 201 -8.11 -2.30 -17.42
N THR A 202 -7.59 -2.81 -16.32
CA THR A 202 -6.38 -3.66 -16.32
C THR A 202 -6.77 -5.10 -16.04
N GLY A 203 -6.05 -6.04 -16.66
CA GLY A 203 -6.35 -7.48 -16.58
C GLY A 203 -7.29 -7.97 -17.68
N THR A 204 -7.44 -9.30 -17.74
CA THR A 204 -8.23 -10.00 -18.75
C THR A 204 -9.42 -10.68 -18.08
N LYS A 205 -10.59 -10.68 -18.74
CA LYS A 205 -11.79 -11.34 -18.25
C LYS A 205 -11.51 -12.83 -18.00
N ASP A 206 -11.96 -13.32 -16.84
CA ASP A 206 -11.84 -14.73 -16.41
C ASP A 206 -10.40 -15.27 -16.37
N ALA A 207 -9.39 -14.39 -16.28
CA ALA A 207 -8.01 -14.80 -16.14
C ALA A 207 -7.78 -15.54 -14.81
N MET A 208 -6.87 -16.51 -14.84
CA MET A 208 -6.45 -17.28 -13.67
C MET A 208 -4.93 -17.18 -13.53
N ARG A 209 -4.43 -17.19 -12.31
CA ARG A 209 -2.98 -17.20 -11.99
C ARG A 209 -2.67 -18.23 -10.91
N ALA A 210 -1.42 -18.64 -10.82
CA ALA A 210 -0.96 -19.46 -9.69
C ALA A 210 -1.22 -18.72 -8.36
N ALA A 211 -1.72 -19.44 -7.36
CA ALA A 211 -1.96 -18.93 -6.02
C ALA A 211 -0.64 -18.51 -5.37
N ASP A 212 0.37 -19.36 -5.48
CA ASP A 212 1.75 -19.09 -5.07
C ASP A 212 2.64 -18.83 -6.30
N PRO A 213 3.02 -17.57 -6.59
CA PRO A 213 3.94 -17.26 -7.68
C PRO A 213 5.36 -17.80 -7.46
N ALA A 214 5.73 -18.23 -6.25
CA ALA A 214 7.00 -18.92 -5.99
C ALA A 214 6.97 -20.42 -6.30
N GLY A 215 5.82 -20.96 -6.75
CA GLY A 215 5.69 -22.33 -7.24
C GLY A 215 5.51 -23.40 -6.15
N GLY A 216 5.08 -23.02 -4.95
CA GLY A 216 4.81 -23.94 -3.85
C GLY A 216 3.50 -24.71 -3.97
N THR A 217 2.58 -24.31 -4.86
CA THR A 217 1.31 -25.00 -5.11
C THR A 217 0.90 -24.94 -6.59
N ASP A 218 0.22 -25.98 -7.06
CA ASP A 218 -0.45 -26.01 -8.38
C ASP A 218 -1.85 -25.38 -8.35
N GLU A 219 -2.22 -24.72 -7.25
CA GLU A 219 -3.52 -24.11 -7.09
C GLU A 219 -3.64 -22.86 -7.98
N MET A 220 -4.73 -22.78 -8.72
CA MET A 220 -5.04 -21.63 -9.58
C MET A 220 -6.15 -20.79 -8.94
N VAL A 221 -5.91 -19.48 -8.85
CA VAL A 221 -6.87 -18.50 -8.31
C VAL A 221 -7.25 -17.47 -9.38
N PRO A 222 -8.42 -16.84 -9.28
CA PRO A 222 -8.81 -15.76 -10.19
C PRO A 222 -7.81 -14.60 -10.18
N ASP A 223 -7.46 -14.13 -11.38
CA ASP A 223 -6.72 -12.89 -11.59
C ASP A 223 -7.70 -11.77 -11.97
N TYR A 224 -8.18 -11.07 -10.94
CA TYR A 224 -9.28 -10.11 -11.08
C TYR A 224 -8.91 -8.89 -11.93
N GLN A 225 -9.83 -8.51 -12.82
CA GLN A 225 -9.77 -7.23 -13.52
C GLN A 225 -9.96 -6.06 -12.55
N ARG A 226 -9.31 -4.93 -12.82
CA ARG A 226 -9.39 -3.70 -12.00
C ARG A 226 -9.74 -2.49 -12.85
N VAL A 227 -10.57 -1.61 -12.30
CA VAL A 227 -11.09 -0.41 -12.96
C VAL A 227 -10.40 0.85 -12.43
N ASN A 228 -9.92 1.72 -13.32
CA ASN A 228 -9.50 3.07 -13.02
C ASN A 228 -10.71 4.02 -13.00
N TYR A 229 -11.46 4.02 -11.89
CA TYR A 229 -12.60 4.91 -11.72
C TYR A 229 -12.23 6.40 -11.79
N SER A 230 -11.02 6.78 -11.36
CA SER A 230 -10.57 8.18 -11.46
C SER A 230 -10.45 8.65 -12.92
N GLY A 231 -9.96 7.78 -13.81
CA GLY A 231 -9.84 8.07 -15.24
C GLY A 231 -11.20 8.19 -15.95
N LEU A 232 -12.23 7.49 -15.46
CA LEU A 232 -13.59 7.57 -16.03
C LEU A 232 -14.14 9.00 -16.01
N THR A 233 -13.71 9.83 -15.06
CA THR A 233 -14.14 11.24 -14.95
C THR A 233 -13.84 12.08 -16.19
N VAL A 234 -12.74 11.80 -16.90
CA VAL A 234 -12.40 12.51 -18.15
C VAL A 234 -13.39 12.19 -19.26
N TYR A 235 -13.79 10.92 -19.39
CA TYR A 235 -14.81 10.51 -20.35
C TYR A 235 -16.18 11.06 -19.99
N LEU A 236 -16.54 11.07 -18.69
CA LEU A 236 -17.77 11.72 -18.23
C LEU A 236 -17.80 13.21 -18.58
N ALA A 237 -16.68 13.93 -18.41
CA ALA A 237 -16.59 15.33 -18.79
C ALA A 237 -16.81 15.55 -20.31
N ALA A 238 -16.22 14.69 -21.16
CA ALA A 238 -16.46 14.72 -22.60
C ALA A 238 -17.94 14.41 -22.93
N GLY A 239 -18.54 13.39 -22.29
CA GLY A 239 -19.96 13.09 -22.45
C GLY A 239 -20.87 14.26 -22.05
N VAL A 240 -20.54 14.97 -20.96
CA VAL A 240 -21.26 16.18 -20.54
C VAL A 240 -21.15 17.29 -21.57
N GLN A 241 -19.98 17.50 -22.19
CA GLN A 241 -19.82 18.47 -23.28
C GLN A 241 -20.76 18.15 -24.46
N ALA A 242 -20.89 16.88 -24.83
CA ALA A 242 -21.84 16.46 -25.88
C ALA A 242 -23.30 16.71 -25.48
N VAL A 243 -23.68 16.39 -24.24
CA VAL A 243 -25.03 16.66 -23.71
C VAL A 243 -25.35 18.15 -23.76
N VAL A 244 -24.44 19.01 -23.28
CA VAL A 244 -24.62 20.47 -23.28
C VAL A 244 -24.74 21.02 -24.71
N ARG A 245 -23.95 20.50 -25.65
CA ARG A 245 -24.05 20.90 -27.07
C ARG A 245 -25.42 20.56 -27.65
N ARG A 246 -25.87 19.30 -27.49
CA ARG A 246 -27.18 18.84 -27.98
C ARG A 246 -28.34 19.60 -27.34
N LEU A 247 -28.22 19.95 -26.06
CA LEU A 247 -29.22 20.75 -25.36
C LEU A 247 -29.36 22.15 -26.00
N LYS A 248 -28.25 22.84 -26.25
CA LYS A 248 -28.27 24.17 -26.92
C LYS A 248 -28.87 24.11 -28.33
N GLU A 249 -28.52 23.08 -29.08
CA GLU A 249 -29.10 22.84 -30.42
C GLU A 249 -30.62 22.60 -30.34
N ALA A 250 -31.07 21.80 -29.36
CA ALA A 250 -32.48 21.55 -29.14
C ALA A 250 -33.24 22.83 -28.71
N GLU A 251 -32.67 23.63 -27.81
CA GLU A 251 -33.24 24.91 -27.37
C GLU A 251 -33.43 25.87 -28.55
N THR A 252 -32.40 26.00 -29.40
CA THR A 252 -32.48 26.85 -30.61
C THR A 252 -33.59 26.38 -31.54
N ARG A 253 -33.66 25.07 -31.81
CA ARG A 253 -34.72 24.50 -32.65
C ARG A 253 -36.12 24.74 -32.07
N ILE A 254 -36.28 24.63 -30.75
CA ILE A 254 -37.55 24.91 -30.08
C ILE A 254 -37.93 26.38 -30.25
N THR A 255 -36.98 27.31 -30.09
CA THR A 255 -37.22 28.75 -30.33
C THR A 255 -37.63 29.02 -31.76
N ASP A 256 -36.91 28.48 -32.75
CA ASP A 256 -37.20 28.66 -34.16
C ASP A 256 -38.58 28.10 -34.54
N LEU A 257 -38.91 26.90 -34.03
CA LEU A 257 -40.22 26.28 -34.25
C LEU A 257 -41.35 27.08 -33.60
N THR A 258 -41.13 27.61 -32.39
CA THR A 258 -42.11 28.45 -31.70
C THR A 258 -42.39 29.72 -32.52
N ALA A 259 -41.34 30.40 -32.99
CA ALA A 259 -41.48 31.58 -33.84
C ALA A 259 -42.21 31.28 -35.16
N ALA A 260 -41.94 30.13 -35.78
CA ALA A 260 -42.63 29.70 -37.00
C ALA A 260 -44.12 29.40 -36.75
N VAL A 261 -44.46 28.77 -35.63
CA VAL A 261 -45.85 28.49 -35.24
C VAL A 261 -46.62 29.78 -34.95
N ASP A 262 -46.00 30.74 -34.27
CA ASP A 262 -46.61 32.06 -34.00
C ASP A 262 -46.89 32.82 -35.29
N ALA A 263 -45.94 32.82 -36.23
CA ALA A 263 -46.10 33.44 -37.54
C ALA A 263 -47.24 32.79 -38.35
N LEU A 264 -47.33 31.45 -38.34
CA LEU A 264 -48.41 30.73 -39.01
C LEU A 264 -49.77 31.02 -38.37
N SER A 265 -49.84 31.03 -37.04
CA SER A 265 -51.06 31.32 -36.29
C SER A 265 -51.57 32.74 -36.58
N ALA A 266 -50.66 33.71 -36.67
CA ALA A 266 -50.99 35.07 -37.09
C ALA A 266 -51.52 35.14 -38.54
N ALA A 267 -50.91 34.37 -39.46
CA ALA A 267 -51.36 34.31 -40.85
C ALA A 267 -52.76 33.71 -40.98
N VAL A 268 -53.07 32.64 -40.26
CA VAL A 268 -54.39 31.99 -40.27
C VAL A 268 -55.47 32.93 -39.72
N ASN A 269 -55.19 33.58 -38.57
CA ASN A 269 -56.14 34.48 -37.92
C ASN A 269 -56.29 35.85 -38.64
N GLY A 270 -55.32 36.23 -39.47
CA GLY A 270 -55.32 37.49 -40.22
C GLY A 270 -56.03 37.43 -41.57
N THR A 271 -56.51 36.26 -42.01
CA THR A 271 -57.26 36.12 -43.27
C THR A 271 -58.71 36.63 -43.06
N PRO A 272 -59.15 37.72 -43.73
CA PRO A 272 -60.54 38.15 -43.63
C PRO A 272 -61.43 37.04 -44.20
N SER A 273 -62.48 36.66 -43.48
CA SER A 273 -63.57 35.87 -44.06
C SER A 273 -64.10 36.66 -45.24
N GLY A 274 -63.78 36.21 -46.46
CA GLY A 274 -64.23 36.85 -47.69
C GLY A 274 -65.73 37.07 -47.65
N ASP A 275 -66.13 38.27 -48.05
CA ASP A 275 -67.50 38.71 -48.25
C ASP A 275 -68.36 37.57 -48.84
N ALA A 276 -69.37 37.15 -48.06
CA ALA A 276 -70.57 36.58 -48.63
C ALA A 276 -71.54 37.75 -48.87
N SER A 277 -71.51 38.22 -50.11
CA SER A 277 -72.54 39.03 -50.77
C SER A 277 -73.93 38.43 -50.65
#